data_AF-A0AA36FYW8-F1
#
_entry.id   AF-A0AA36FYW8-F1
#
_cell.length_a   1.000
_cell.length_b   1.000
_cell.length_c   1.000
_cell.angle_alpha   90.00
_cell.angle_beta   90.00
_cell.angle_gamma   90.00
#
_symmetry.space_group_name_H-M   'P 1'
#
loop_
_entity.id
_entity.type
_entity.pdbx_description
1 polymer ?
#
loop_
_entity_poly.entity_id
_entity_poly.type
_entity_poly.pdbx_seq_one_letter_code
_entity_poly.pdbx_strand_id
1 'polypeptide(L)'
;MPFSDVSAGQQYPMITTGMNGVITLILAPKCYLEMSVDKCLHIVAPDKFAVTLNTKGTSNVVQHPRAKIVHCDQNICARFTAENDKMAVFDTYGVLFTMAHLAQGYLISSSQNVQQYRAPIIVPIDVKQFATMNGDRDWATWSFYTESQTGPTQVELCREIVNQAVIESRSADGSYAVRVHDIRIDCFPDGEITINARPRQVCCNWQTGLVALRTPSIDIAIEEDEKAYVKKGLKRVHVSCSGMVVSDGNIVASTDQRGRIISA
;
A
#
# COMPACT_ATOMS: atom_id res chain seq x y z
N MET A 1 4.81 15.72 -15.79
CA MET A 1 4.77 17.19 -15.83
C MET A 1 4.95 17.71 -14.41
N PRO A 2 5.77 18.74 -14.15
CA PRO A 2 5.81 19.34 -12.82
C PRO A 2 4.55 20.20 -12.66
N PHE A 3 3.73 19.89 -11.67
CA PHE A 3 2.54 20.69 -11.35
C PHE A 3 3.00 22.05 -10.82
N SER A 4 2.80 23.11 -11.60
CA SER A 4 2.86 24.49 -11.14
C SER A 4 1.76 24.73 -10.10
N ASP A 5 2.06 25.55 -9.08
CA ASP A 5 1.13 25.93 -8.01
C ASP A 5 -0.28 26.18 -8.54
N VAL A 6 -1.21 25.35 -8.08
CA VAL A 6 -2.62 25.39 -8.47
C VAL A 6 -3.29 26.55 -7.74
N SER A 7 -3.87 27.46 -8.51
CA SER A 7 -4.46 28.72 -8.06
C SER A 7 -5.70 28.54 -7.18
N ALA A 8 -5.92 29.50 -6.27
CA ALA A 8 -7.14 29.64 -5.50
C ALA A 8 -8.34 29.87 -6.44
N GLY A 9 -9.21 28.86 -6.61
CA GLY A 9 -10.40 28.93 -7.46
C GLY A 9 -10.76 27.64 -8.18
N GLN A 10 -9.90 26.61 -8.19
CA GLN A 10 -10.18 25.36 -8.88
C GLN A 10 -11.12 24.45 -8.06
N GLN A 11 -12.26 24.10 -8.66
CA GLN A 11 -13.26 23.24 -8.03
C GLN A 11 -12.90 21.77 -8.24
N TYR A 12 -12.64 21.05 -7.15
CA TYR A 12 -12.43 19.60 -7.15
C TYR A 12 -13.78 18.88 -7.04
N PRO A 13 -13.92 17.69 -7.65
CA PRO A 13 -12.89 16.93 -8.36
C PRO A 13 -12.75 17.32 -9.84
N MET A 14 -11.60 17.00 -10.44
CA MET A 14 -11.42 17.06 -11.89
C MET A 14 -11.11 15.68 -12.44
N ILE A 15 -11.64 15.35 -13.62
CA ILE A 15 -11.42 14.07 -14.27
C ILE A 15 -10.88 14.34 -15.67
N THR A 16 -9.77 13.71 -16.03
CA THR A 16 -9.13 13.86 -17.34
C THR A 16 -8.65 12.51 -17.87
N THR A 17 -8.38 12.47 -19.17
CA THR A 17 -7.78 11.31 -19.84
C THR A 17 -6.42 11.69 -20.41
N GLY A 18 -5.38 10.95 -20.05
CA GLY A 18 -4.03 11.10 -20.58
C GLY A 18 -3.84 10.39 -21.92
N MET A 19 -2.89 10.87 -22.73
CA MET A 19 -2.53 10.22 -24.00
C MET A 19 -1.85 8.86 -23.83
N ASN A 20 -1.44 8.54 -22.60
CA ASN A 20 -0.93 7.24 -22.18
C ASN A 20 -2.04 6.24 -21.84
N GLY A 21 -3.32 6.56 -22.09
CA GLY A 21 -4.43 5.63 -21.80
C GLY A 21 -4.66 5.44 -20.31
N VAL A 22 -4.56 6.53 -19.54
CA VAL A 22 -4.82 6.58 -18.10
C VAL A 22 -5.90 7.62 -17.83
N ILE A 23 -6.82 7.30 -16.93
CA ILE A 23 -7.80 8.23 -16.39
C ILE A 23 -7.20 8.84 -15.12
N THR A 24 -7.15 10.17 -15.03
CA THR A 24 -6.62 10.87 -13.86
C THR A 24 -7.73 11.67 -13.20
N LEU A 25 -7.95 11.41 -11.92
CA LEU A 25 -8.85 12.17 -11.06
C LEU A 25 -8.02 13.00 -10.10
N ILE A 26 -8.20 14.32 -10.12
CA ILE A 26 -7.61 15.21 -9.14
C ILE A 26 -8.67 15.45 -8.07
N LEU A 27 -8.44 14.88 -6.87
CA LEU A 27 -9.41 14.80 -5.78
C LEU A 27 -9.24 15.95 -4.76
N ALA A 28 -8.00 16.39 -4.54
CA ALA A 28 -7.69 17.47 -3.61
C ALA A 28 -6.39 18.18 -4.03
N PRO A 29 -6.04 19.32 -3.42
CA PRO A 29 -4.72 19.93 -3.59
C PRO A 29 -3.65 18.91 -3.20
N LYS A 30 -2.89 18.42 -4.19
CA LYS A 30 -1.88 17.36 -4.01
C LYS A 30 -2.44 15.98 -3.66
N CYS A 31 -3.63 15.62 -4.13
CA CYS A 31 -4.06 14.22 -4.15
C CYS A 31 -4.74 13.88 -5.46
N TYR A 32 -4.24 12.85 -6.13
CA TYR A 32 -4.79 12.36 -7.38
C TYR A 32 -4.88 10.84 -7.40
N LEU A 33 -5.83 10.33 -8.18
CA LEU A 33 -6.03 8.92 -8.44
C LEU A 33 -5.88 8.69 -9.95
N GLU A 34 -4.95 7.82 -10.32
CA GLU A 34 -4.84 7.26 -11.65
C GLU A 34 -5.58 5.92 -11.73
N MET A 35 -6.29 5.71 -12.83
CA MET A 35 -7.06 4.50 -13.11
C MET A 35 -6.80 4.06 -14.54
N SER A 36 -6.68 2.75 -14.75
CA SER A 36 -6.61 2.14 -16.08
C SER A 36 -7.97 1.54 -16.48
N VAL A 37 -8.11 1.18 -17.77
CA VAL A 37 -9.36 0.58 -18.30
C VAL A 37 -9.73 -0.73 -17.62
N ASP A 38 -8.73 -1.51 -17.20
CA ASP A 38 -8.89 -2.76 -16.47
C ASP A 38 -9.06 -2.57 -14.96
N LYS A 39 -9.26 -1.33 -14.48
CA LYS A 39 -9.56 -1.02 -13.07
C LYS A 39 -8.38 -1.25 -12.12
N CYS A 40 -7.15 -1.16 -12.59
CA CYS A 40 -5.99 -0.93 -11.71
C CYS A 40 -6.07 0.49 -11.17
N LEU A 41 -5.62 0.68 -9.93
CA LEU A 41 -5.73 1.93 -9.19
C LEU A 41 -4.36 2.35 -8.70
N HIS A 42 -4.09 3.65 -8.78
CA HIS A 42 -2.88 4.28 -8.25
C HIS A 42 -3.24 5.63 -7.62
N ILE A 43 -3.38 5.67 -6.30
CA ILE A 43 -3.64 6.92 -5.57
C ILE A 43 -2.34 7.48 -5.01
N VAL A 44 -2.12 8.77 -5.23
CA VAL A 44 -0.91 9.46 -4.84
C VAL A 44 -1.27 10.75 -4.13
N ALA A 45 -0.71 10.91 -2.93
CA ALA A 45 -0.59 12.18 -2.25
C ALA A 45 0.91 12.47 -2.11
N PRO A 46 1.50 13.35 -2.95
CA PRO A 46 2.92 13.65 -2.91
C PRO A 46 3.39 13.96 -1.49
N ASP A 47 4.59 13.48 -1.14
CA ASP A 47 5.21 13.56 0.19
C ASP A 47 4.49 12.80 1.32
N LYS A 48 3.30 12.22 1.06
CA LYS A 48 2.50 11.49 2.05
C LYS A 48 2.44 10.00 1.76
N PHE A 49 1.98 9.62 0.58
CA PHE A 49 1.93 8.22 0.18
C PHE A 49 1.69 8.05 -1.32
N ALA A 50 2.00 6.86 -1.81
CA ALA A 50 1.52 6.31 -3.07
C ALA A 50 1.04 4.88 -2.84
N VAL A 51 -0.15 4.54 -3.33
CA VAL A 51 -0.77 3.23 -3.16
C VAL A 51 -1.23 2.71 -4.51
N THR A 52 -0.86 1.47 -4.84
CA THR A 52 -1.24 0.80 -6.08
C THR A 52 -1.98 -0.49 -5.79
N LEU A 53 -3.04 -0.78 -6.57
CA LEU A 53 -3.73 -2.06 -6.59
C LEU A 53 -4.00 -2.51 -8.02
N ASN A 54 -3.62 -3.73 -8.34
CA ASN A 54 -4.07 -4.35 -9.59
C ASN A 54 -5.54 -4.80 -9.48
N THR A 55 -6.17 -5.10 -10.63
CA THR A 55 -7.60 -5.47 -10.74
C THR A 55 -8.03 -6.59 -9.80
N LYS A 56 -7.16 -7.59 -9.60
CA LYS A 56 -7.44 -8.78 -8.79
C LYS A 56 -7.12 -8.59 -7.30
N GLY A 57 -6.39 -7.53 -6.95
CA GLY A 57 -5.88 -7.30 -5.61
C GLY A 57 -4.75 -8.25 -5.21
N THR A 58 -4.09 -8.91 -6.16
CA THR A 58 -2.97 -9.86 -5.94
C THR A 58 -1.61 -9.19 -6.02
N SER A 59 -1.52 -8.02 -6.65
CA SER A 59 -0.32 -7.18 -6.68
C SER A 59 -0.68 -5.81 -6.13
N ASN A 60 -0.02 -5.41 -5.04
CA ASN A 60 -0.34 -4.18 -4.33
C ASN A 60 0.94 -3.57 -3.76
N VAL A 61 1.00 -2.25 -3.77
CA VAL A 61 2.12 -1.51 -3.20
C VAL A 61 1.58 -0.40 -2.31
N VAL A 62 2.15 -0.27 -1.12
CA VAL A 62 2.00 0.93 -0.27
C VAL A 62 3.38 1.51 -0.09
N GLN A 63 3.57 2.73 -0.56
CA GLN A 63 4.79 3.52 -0.39
C GLN A 63 4.46 4.76 0.44
N HIS A 64 5.04 4.85 1.62
CA HIS A 64 4.81 5.89 2.61
C HIS A 64 6.15 6.21 3.29
N PRO A 65 6.40 7.46 3.75
CA PRO A 65 7.66 7.81 4.42
C PRO A 65 8.05 6.88 5.58
N ARG A 66 7.06 6.34 6.28
CA ARG A 66 7.23 5.39 7.40
C ARG A 66 7.14 3.92 7.02
N ALA A 67 6.69 3.57 5.82
CA ALA A 67 6.65 2.16 5.43
C ALA A 67 6.64 1.98 3.92
N LYS A 68 7.33 0.93 3.48
CA LYS A 68 7.30 0.43 2.12
C LYS A 68 6.84 -1.01 2.19
N ILE A 69 5.74 -1.32 1.51
CA ILE A 69 5.13 -2.66 1.53
C ILE A 69 4.83 -3.03 0.09
N VAL A 70 5.46 -4.09 -0.40
CA VAL A 70 5.29 -4.63 -1.75
C VAL A 70 4.70 -6.04 -1.61
N HIS A 71 3.53 -6.23 -2.18
CA HIS A 71 2.82 -7.51 -2.23
C HIS A 71 2.72 -7.98 -3.67
N CYS A 72 3.18 -9.20 -3.94
CA CYS A 72 3.03 -9.87 -5.22
C CYS A 72 2.69 -11.34 -4.98
N ASP A 73 1.44 -11.71 -5.28
CA ASP A 73 0.85 -13.04 -5.15
C ASP A 73 0.97 -13.65 -3.74
N GLN A 74 2.02 -14.45 -3.51
CA GLN A 74 2.25 -15.11 -2.23
C GLN A 74 3.26 -14.36 -1.37
N ASN A 75 4.04 -13.47 -1.97
CA ASN A 75 5.17 -12.83 -1.33
C ASN A 75 4.81 -11.42 -0.88
N ILE A 76 5.24 -11.08 0.32
CA ILE A 76 5.18 -9.71 0.83
C ILE A 76 6.57 -9.34 1.29
N CYS A 77 7.04 -8.17 0.88
CA CYS A 77 8.22 -7.54 1.46
C CYS A 77 7.77 -6.23 2.13
N ALA A 78 8.04 -6.10 3.42
CA ALA A 78 7.69 -4.92 4.21
C ALA A 78 8.94 -4.36 4.90
N ARG A 79 9.06 -3.03 4.87
CA ARG A 79 10.09 -2.25 5.56
C ARG A 79 9.38 -1.10 6.23
N PHE A 80 9.55 -0.98 7.53
CA PHE A 80 8.97 0.07 8.34
C PHE A 80 10.12 0.98 8.78
N THR A 81 10.06 2.23 8.31
CA THR A 81 11.10 3.24 8.56
C THR A 81 10.94 3.76 9.97
N ALA A 82 11.98 3.62 10.78
CA ALA A 82 12.06 4.11 12.16
C ALA A 82 13.54 4.42 12.50
N GLU A 83 13.88 4.64 13.77
CA GLU A 83 15.29 4.77 14.20
C GLU A 83 16.13 3.57 13.74
N ASN A 84 15.58 2.37 13.89
CA ASN A 84 16.07 1.15 13.25
C ASN A 84 14.95 0.58 12.38
N ASP A 85 15.21 0.50 11.08
CA ASP A 85 14.24 -0.03 10.13
C ASP A 85 13.92 -1.48 10.46
N LYS A 86 12.63 -1.77 10.55
CA LYS A 86 12.10 -3.11 10.83
C LYS A 86 11.68 -3.71 9.50
N MET A 87 12.12 -4.93 9.22
CA MET A 87 11.86 -5.56 7.93
C MET A 87 11.24 -6.93 8.13
N ALA A 88 10.28 -7.27 7.28
CA ALA A 88 9.63 -8.56 7.27
C ALA A 88 9.36 -9.03 5.84
N VAL A 89 9.55 -10.32 5.59
CA VAL A 89 9.21 -10.99 4.34
C VAL A 89 8.28 -12.15 4.65
N PHE A 90 7.14 -12.19 3.97
CA PHE A 90 6.22 -13.31 4.02
C PHE A 90 6.44 -14.10 2.75
N ASP A 91 6.65 -15.40 2.87
CA ASP A 91 6.73 -16.31 1.74
C ASP A 91 5.82 -17.52 1.98
N THR A 92 6.02 -18.62 1.27
CA THR A 92 5.27 -19.87 1.49
C THR A 92 5.70 -20.59 2.78
N TYR A 93 6.96 -20.45 3.19
CA TYR A 93 7.56 -21.17 4.31
C TYR A 93 7.24 -20.54 5.66
N GLY A 94 7.12 -19.22 5.78
CA GLY A 94 6.95 -18.58 7.07
C GLY A 94 6.95 -17.06 6.98
N VAL A 95 7.43 -16.45 8.06
CA VAL A 95 7.73 -15.02 8.11
C VAL A 95 9.16 -14.83 8.58
N LEU A 96 10.00 -14.30 7.69
CA LEU A 96 11.36 -13.87 8.00
C LEU A 96 11.32 -12.41 8.43
N PHE A 97 11.99 -12.05 9.51
CA PHE A 97 12.02 -10.68 9.99
C PHE A 97 13.36 -10.29 10.61
N THR A 98 13.65 -9.00 10.61
CA THR A 98 14.90 -8.45 11.13
C THR A 98 14.81 -6.94 11.41
N MET A 99 15.93 -6.35 11.83
CA MET A 99 16.16 -4.92 11.86
C MET A 99 17.43 -4.54 11.08
N ALA A 100 17.48 -3.35 10.51
CA ALA A 100 18.55 -2.95 9.60
C ALA A 100 19.98 -2.98 10.18
N HIS A 101 20.13 -2.80 11.49
CA HIS A 101 21.43 -2.86 12.17
C HIS A 101 21.91 -4.29 12.49
N LEU A 102 21.06 -5.31 12.30
CA LEU A 102 21.39 -6.70 12.60
C LEU A 102 22.01 -7.40 11.39
N ALA A 103 23.04 -8.21 11.65
CA ALA A 103 23.63 -9.10 10.64
C ALA A 103 22.84 -10.41 10.44
N GLN A 104 21.77 -10.61 11.20
CA GLN A 104 20.97 -11.83 11.23
C GLN A 104 19.48 -11.53 11.25
N GLY A 105 18.70 -12.51 10.85
CA GLY A 105 17.24 -12.50 10.83
C GLY A 105 16.67 -13.63 11.64
N TYR A 106 15.37 -13.56 11.82
CA TYR A 106 14.60 -14.55 12.57
C TYR A 106 13.50 -15.06 11.66
N LEU A 107 13.46 -16.38 11.48
CA LEU A 107 12.41 -17.06 10.73
C LEU A 107 11.46 -17.73 11.71
N ILE A 108 10.17 -17.44 11.60
CA ILE A 108 9.10 -18.22 12.22
C ILE A 108 8.34 -19.01 11.16
N SER A 109 8.14 -20.31 11.40
CA SER A 109 7.46 -21.22 10.49
C SER A 109 6.82 -22.38 11.24
N SER A 110 5.54 -22.59 10.99
CA SER A 110 4.73 -23.70 11.47
C SER A 110 4.60 -24.83 10.44
N SER A 111 5.34 -24.73 9.33
CA SER A 111 5.41 -25.79 8.33
C SER A 111 5.94 -27.08 8.99
N GLN A 112 5.37 -28.23 8.62
CA GLN A 112 5.67 -29.53 9.24
C GLN A 112 7.17 -29.89 9.22
N ASN A 113 7.92 -29.36 8.25
CA ASN A 113 9.36 -29.57 8.13
C ASN A 113 10.19 -28.76 9.14
N VAL A 114 9.58 -27.77 9.83
CA VAL A 114 10.24 -26.85 10.76
C VAL A 114 9.65 -26.96 12.18
N GLN A 115 8.63 -27.79 12.38
CA GLN A 115 7.88 -27.97 13.64
C GLN A 115 8.71 -28.39 14.87
N GLN A 116 9.97 -28.78 14.70
CA GLN A 116 10.85 -29.03 15.85
C GLN A 116 11.19 -27.75 16.63
N TYR A 117 11.06 -26.57 16.03
CA TYR A 117 11.44 -25.30 16.64
C TYR A 117 10.20 -24.46 16.96
N ARG A 118 9.77 -24.47 18.23
CA ARG A 118 8.80 -23.49 18.76
C ARG A 118 9.41 -22.10 19.00
N ALA A 119 10.64 -21.88 18.55
CA ALA A 119 11.38 -20.63 18.71
C ALA A 119 11.82 -20.12 17.33
N PRO A 120 12.01 -18.80 17.17
CA PRO A 120 12.53 -18.22 15.94
C PRO A 120 13.90 -18.81 15.57
N ILE A 121 14.04 -19.21 14.31
CA ILE A 121 15.29 -19.73 13.76
C ILE A 121 16.15 -18.56 13.33
N ILE A 122 17.41 -18.53 13.78
CA ILE A 122 18.36 -17.51 13.36
C ILE A 122 18.83 -17.83 11.94
N VAL A 123 18.64 -16.89 11.03
CA VAL A 123 19.04 -17.00 9.61
C VAL A 123 20.08 -15.92 9.32
N PRO A 124 21.26 -16.25 8.78
CA PRO A 124 22.18 -15.25 8.27
C PRO A 124 21.51 -14.46 7.14
N ILE A 125 21.47 -13.14 7.25
CA ILE A 125 20.88 -12.30 6.20
C ILE A 125 22.00 -11.87 5.26
N ASP A 126 21.91 -12.27 4.00
CA ASP A 126 22.57 -11.54 2.94
C ASP A 126 21.67 -10.39 2.45
N VAL A 127 22.29 -9.35 1.87
CA VAL A 127 21.61 -8.14 1.36
C VAL A 127 20.53 -8.47 0.32
N LYS A 128 20.48 -9.70 -0.22
CA LYS A 128 19.60 -10.12 -1.31
C LYS A 128 18.18 -10.48 -0.84
N GLN A 129 18.01 -10.99 0.37
CA GLN A 129 16.68 -11.39 0.88
C GLN A 129 15.72 -10.21 1.05
N PHE A 130 16.24 -8.99 1.22
CA PHE A 130 15.49 -7.75 1.34
C PHE A 130 15.77 -6.78 0.18
N ALA A 131 16.37 -7.25 -0.93
CA ALA A 131 16.81 -6.37 -2.03
C ALA A 131 15.68 -5.55 -2.65
N THR A 132 14.45 -6.08 -2.70
CA THR A 132 13.25 -5.35 -3.16
C THR A 132 12.98 -4.08 -2.32
N MET A 133 13.47 -4.06 -1.08
CA MET A 133 13.30 -2.97 -0.12
C MET A 133 14.49 -2.00 -0.12
N ASN A 134 15.57 -2.31 -0.83
CA ASN A 134 16.79 -1.51 -0.89
C ASN A 134 16.80 -0.70 -2.19
N GLY A 135 16.46 0.59 -2.09
CA GLY A 135 16.57 1.55 -3.18
C GLY A 135 15.39 2.52 -3.28
N ASP A 136 15.68 3.67 -3.89
CA ASP A 136 14.76 4.81 -4.06
C ASP A 136 13.77 4.64 -5.22
N ARG A 137 13.64 3.41 -5.74
CA ARG A 137 12.65 3.12 -6.78
C ARG A 137 11.26 3.44 -6.23
N ASP A 138 10.48 4.16 -7.03
CA ASP A 138 9.04 4.34 -6.85
C ASP A 138 8.31 3.06 -7.28
N TRP A 139 8.04 2.19 -6.31
CA TRP A 139 7.42 0.89 -6.58
C TRP A 139 5.93 1.02 -6.86
N ALA A 140 5.26 2.04 -6.32
CA ALA A 140 3.83 2.23 -6.57
C ALA A 140 3.62 2.58 -8.04
N THR A 141 4.28 3.62 -8.53
CA THR A 141 4.21 4.01 -9.94
C THR A 141 4.68 2.88 -10.86
N TRP A 142 5.82 2.24 -10.55
CA TRP A 142 6.32 1.14 -11.36
C TRP A 142 5.32 -0.03 -11.43
N SER A 143 4.73 -0.42 -10.29
CA SER A 143 3.74 -1.49 -10.23
C SER A 143 2.50 -1.13 -11.02
N PHE A 144 2.02 0.11 -10.96
CA PHE A 144 0.83 0.53 -11.71
C PHE A 144 1.05 0.37 -13.20
N TYR A 145 2.11 0.96 -13.77
CA TYR A 145 2.36 0.89 -15.22
C TYR A 145 2.78 -0.51 -15.71
N THR A 146 3.24 -1.39 -14.82
CA THR A 146 3.56 -2.79 -15.16
C THR A 146 2.32 -3.69 -15.16
N GLU A 147 1.38 -3.45 -14.26
CA GLU A 147 0.22 -4.33 -14.02
C GLU A 147 -1.07 -3.85 -14.71
N SER A 148 -1.07 -2.66 -15.29
CA SER A 148 -2.26 -2.02 -15.88
C SER A 148 -2.31 -2.09 -17.39
N GLN A 149 -3.53 -2.18 -17.94
CA GLN A 149 -3.77 -1.96 -19.36
C GLN A 149 -3.72 -0.46 -19.67
N THR A 150 -2.51 0.02 -19.95
CA THR A 150 -2.25 1.41 -20.38
C THR A 150 -1.65 1.44 -21.78
N GLY A 151 -1.59 2.63 -22.36
CA GLY A 151 -1.00 2.89 -23.67
C GLY A 151 -1.93 3.65 -24.61
N PRO A 152 -1.41 4.18 -25.73
CA PRO A 152 -2.17 5.01 -26.66
C PRO A 152 -3.41 4.33 -27.24
N THR A 153 -3.41 3.01 -27.33
CA THR A 153 -4.55 2.21 -27.82
C THR A 153 -5.75 2.22 -26.88
N GLN A 154 -5.54 2.55 -25.60
CA GLN A 154 -6.60 2.58 -24.57
C GLN A 154 -7.28 3.94 -24.44
N VAL A 155 -6.76 4.98 -25.10
CA VAL A 155 -7.20 6.37 -24.90
C VAL A 155 -8.68 6.56 -25.21
N GLU A 156 -9.20 5.94 -26.28
CA GLU A 156 -10.62 6.08 -26.63
C GLU A 156 -11.53 5.44 -25.59
N LEU A 157 -11.17 4.23 -25.11
CA LEU A 157 -11.88 3.58 -24.02
C LEU A 157 -11.84 4.44 -22.76
N CYS A 158 -10.69 5.02 -22.40
CA CYS A 158 -10.62 5.94 -21.26
C CYS A 158 -11.58 7.14 -21.41
N ARG A 159 -11.73 7.71 -22.62
CA ARG A 159 -12.69 8.80 -22.87
C ARG A 159 -14.13 8.35 -22.69
N GLU A 160 -14.49 7.19 -23.22
CA GLU A 160 -15.83 6.62 -23.03
C GLU A 160 -16.16 6.45 -21.55
N ILE A 161 -15.19 5.97 -20.76
CA ILE A 161 -15.33 5.78 -19.32
C ILE A 161 -15.50 7.11 -18.60
N VAL A 162 -14.68 8.11 -18.93
CA VAL A 162 -14.78 9.46 -18.34
C VAL A 162 -16.10 10.12 -18.70
N ASN A 163 -16.61 9.93 -19.92
CA ASN A 163 -17.93 10.46 -20.34
C ASN A 163 -19.10 9.85 -19.55
N GLN A 164 -18.92 8.67 -18.98
CA GLN A 164 -19.90 8.00 -18.12
C GLN A 164 -19.68 8.26 -16.62
N ALA A 165 -18.62 8.97 -16.26
CA ALA A 165 -18.32 9.28 -14.88
C ALA A 165 -19.37 10.23 -14.29
N VAL A 166 -19.71 10.01 -13.01
CA VAL A 166 -20.70 10.81 -12.29
C VAL A 166 -20.03 11.45 -11.08
N ILE A 167 -20.10 12.77 -10.99
CA ILE A 167 -19.75 13.51 -9.78
C ILE A 167 -21.07 13.77 -9.04
N GLU A 168 -21.23 13.16 -7.87
CA GLU A 168 -22.41 13.35 -7.02
C GLU A 168 -22.37 14.76 -6.39
N SER A 169 -23.55 15.34 -6.15
CA SER A 169 -23.67 16.67 -5.55
C SER A 169 -22.97 16.71 -4.19
N ARG A 170 -22.27 17.82 -3.93
CA ARG A 170 -21.59 18.03 -2.65
C ARG A 170 -22.63 18.16 -1.52
N SER A 171 -22.45 17.37 -0.47
CA SER A 171 -23.25 17.40 0.75
C SER A 171 -23.06 18.71 1.51
N ALA A 172 -23.95 18.98 2.47
CA ALA A 172 -23.90 20.19 3.30
C ALA A 172 -22.62 20.31 4.14
N ASP A 173 -22.03 19.19 4.51
CA ASP A 173 -20.74 19.13 5.23
C ASP A 173 -19.54 19.38 4.30
N GLY A 174 -19.74 19.43 2.99
CA GLY A 174 -18.69 19.59 2.00
C GLY A 174 -18.15 18.27 1.44
N SER A 175 -18.64 17.11 1.90
CA SER A 175 -18.29 15.80 1.33
C SER A 175 -18.87 15.65 -0.09
N TYR A 176 -18.21 14.85 -0.92
CA TYR A 176 -18.69 14.53 -2.27
C TYR A 176 -18.25 13.13 -2.67
N ALA A 177 -18.89 12.58 -3.70
CA ALA A 177 -18.49 11.30 -4.24
C ALA A 177 -18.32 11.36 -5.76
N VAL A 178 -17.41 10.53 -6.27
CA VAL A 178 -17.18 10.34 -7.69
C VAL A 178 -17.37 8.87 -8.02
N ARG A 179 -18.07 8.61 -9.12
CA ARG A 179 -18.22 7.28 -9.67
C ARG A 179 -17.58 7.23 -11.06
N VAL A 180 -16.59 6.36 -11.22
CA VAL A 180 -15.97 6.04 -12.50
C VAL A 180 -16.04 4.53 -12.63
N HIS A 181 -16.67 4.00 -13.67
CA HIS A 181 -17.07 2.58 -13.72
C HIS A 181 -17.95 2.18 -12.52
N ASP A 182 -17.67 1.01 -11.96
CA ASP A 182 -18.20 0.43 -10.73
C ASP A 182 -17.39 0.83 -9.49
N ILE A 183 -16.50 1.82 -9.60
CA ILE A 183 -15.66 2.30 -8.52
C ILE A 183 -16.25 3.58 -7.95
N ARG A 184 -16.51 3.55 -6.64
CA ARG A 184 -17.00 4.71 -5.89
C ARG A 184 -15.85 5.30 -5.07
N ILE A 185 -15.70 6.61 -5.17
CA ILE A 185 -14.67 7.38 -4.46
C ILE A 185 -15.41 8.39 -3.60
N ASP A 186 -15.36 8.22 -2.29
CA ASP A 186 -15.95 9.13 -1.32
C ASP A 186 -14.85 10.04 -0.76
N CYS A 187 -15.06 11.36 -0.82
CA CYS A 187 -14.10 12.37 -0.38
C CYS A 187 -14.71 13.23 0.71
N PHE A 188 -13.98 13.42 1.80
CA PHE A 188 -14.42 14.13 2.99
C PHE A 188 -13.63 15.43 3.23
N PRO A 189 -14.22 16.44 3.91
CA PRO A 189 -13.59 17.74 4.13
C PRO A 189 -12.31 17.70 4.97
N ASP A 190 -12.20 16.72 5.87
CA ASP A 190 -11.03 16.47 6.73
C ASP A 190 -9.87 15.77 5.99
N GLY A 191 -10.04 15.57 4.69
CA GLY A 191 -9.05 14.96 3.82
C GLY A 191 -9.10 13.43 3.76
N GLU A 192 -10.06 12.78 4.42
CA GLU A 192 -10.31 11.36 4.20
C GLU A 192 -10.83 11.11 2.77
N ILE A 193 -10.30 10.06 2.14
CA ILE A 193 -10.70 9.55 0.84
C ILE A 193 -10.88 8.04 0.98
N THR A 194 -12.05 7.54 0.60
CA THR A 194 -12.34 6.11 0.51
C THR A 194 -12.59 5.72 -0.94
N ILE A 195 -11.78 4.80 -1.47
CA ILE A 195 -11.94 4.21 -2.80
C ILE A 195 -12.47 2.79 -2.65
N ASN A 196 -13.69 2.57 -3.13
CA ASN A 196 -14.40 1.31 -3.10
C ASN A 196 -14.42 0.66 -4.49
N ALA A 197 -13.54 -0.32 -4.73
CA ALA A 197 -13.43 -1.08 -5.96
C ALA A 197 -13.60 -2.58 -5.67
N ARG A 198 -14.81 -2.96 -5.22
CA ARG A 198 -15.09 -4.26 -4.59
C ARG A 198 -14.50 -5.44 -5.38
N PRO A 199 -13.89 -6.43 -4.68
CA PRO A 199 -13.75 -6.56 -3.22
C PRO A 199 -12.57 -5.77 -2.63
N ARG A 200 -11.94 -4.87 -3.39
CA ARG A 200 -10.80 -4.06 -2.96
C ARG A 200 -11.26 -2.73 -2.38
N GLN A 201 -10.58 -2.25 -1.36
CA GLN A 201 -10.85 -0.97 -0.72
C GLN A 201 -9.54 -0.29 -0.34
N VAL A 202 -9.49 1.02 -0.52
CA VAL A 202 -8.46 1.89 0.04
C VAL A 202 -9.15 2.98 0.84
N CYS A 203 -8.75 3.17 2.08
CA CYS A 203 -9.11 4.33 2.89
C CYS A 203 -7.81 5.06 3.20
N CYS A 204 -7.73 6.34 2.90
CA CYS A 204 -6.54 7.12 3.16
C CYS A 204 -6.89 8.56 3.51
N ASN A 205 -5.99 9.27 4.18
CA ASN A 205 -6.15 10.69 4.44
C ASN A 205 -4.94 11.45 3.90
N TRP A 206 -5.16 12.31 2.90
CA TRP A 206 -4.08 13.02 2.20
C TRP A 206 -3.43 14.11 3.06
N GLN A 207 -4.07 14.55 4.15
CA GLN A 207 -3.52 15.54 5.07
C GLN A 207 -2.60 14.87 6.11
N THR A 208 -3.08 13.79 6.74
CA THR A 208 -2.36 13.09 7.82
C THR A 208 -1.37 12.04 7.30
N GLY A 209 -1.59 11.49 6.11
CA GLY A 209 -0.79 10.41 5.53
C GLY A 209 -1.26 9.00 5.91
N LEU A 210 -2.38 8.88 6.63
CA LEU A 210 -2.95 7.59 6.99
C LEU A 210 -3.35 6.80 5.73
N VAL A 211 -3.08 5.50 5.75
CA VAL A 211 -3.39 4.59 4.65
C VAL A 211 -3.87 3.25 5.22
N ALA A 212 -5.01 2.77 4.75
CA ALA A 212 -5.50 1.42 4.94
C ALA A 212 -5.88 0.84 3.59
N LEU A 213 -5.36 -0.35 3.28
CA LEU A 213 -5.61 -1.08 2.05
C LEU A 213 -6.13 -2.47 2.39
N ARG A 214 -7.26 -2.85 1.80
CA ARG A 214 -7.85 -4.17 1.98
C ARG A 214 -8.17 -4.78 0.62
N THR A 215 -7.69 -6.00 0.40
CA THR A 215 -8.10 -6.86 -0.70
C THR A 215 -8.47 -8.25 -0.15
N PRO A 216 -9.03 -9.16 -0.96
CA PRO A 216 -9.29 -10.53 -0.51
C PRO A 216 -8.06 -11.26 0.03
N SER A 217 -6.86 -10.88 -0.42
CA SER A 217 -5.61 -11.56 -0.07
C SER A 217 -4.80 -10.84 1.00
N ILE A 218 -4.95 -9.53 1.19
CA ILE A 218 -4.08 -8.74 2.06
C ILE A 218 -4.83 -7.62 2.78
N ASP A 219 -4.42 -7.33 4.01
CA ASP A 219 -4.83 -6.18 4.79
C ASP A 219 -3.58 -5.44 5.27
N ILE A 220 -3.45 -4.16 4.89
CA ILE A 220 -2.33 -3.28 5.22
C ILE A 220 -2.90 -2.04 5.89
N ALA A 221 -2.28 -1.57 6.97
CA ALA A 221 -2.51 -0.20 7.44
C ALA A 221 -1.22 0.47 7.91
N ILE A 222 -1.20 1.79 7.75
CA ILE A 222 -0.21 2.72 8.29
C ILE A 222 -1.02 3.76 9.07
N GLU A 223 -0.75 3.81 10.36
CA GLU A 223 -1.51 4.56 11.35
C GLU A 223 -0.68 5.71 11.94
N GLU A 224 -1.28 6.46 12.86
CA GLU A 224 -0.57 7.44 13.68
C GLU A 224 0.45 6.76 14.61
N ASP A 225 1.31 7.55 15.26
CA ASP A 225 2.30 7.08 16.24
C ASP A 225 3.26 5.98 15.75
N GLU A 226 3.62 6.00 14.47
CA GLU A 226 4.55 5.03 13.87
C GLU A 226 4.04 3.58 13.94
N LYS A 227 2.73 3.40 14.01
CA LYS A 227 2.09 2.08 13.96
C LYS A 227 1.82 1.69 12.52
N ALA A 228 2.08 0.43 12.21
CA ALA A 228 1.72 -0.15 10.93
C ALA A 228 1.56 -1.66 11.05
N TYR A 229 0.77 -2.24 10.15
CA TYR A 229 0.64 -3.69 10.08
C TYR A 229 0.47 -4.19 8.64
N VAL A 230 0.81 -5.45 8.44
CA VAL A 230 0.49 -6.21 7.23
C VAL A 230 -0.01 -7.59 7.62
N LYS A 231 -1.10 -8.03 7.00
CA LYS A 231 -1.72 -9.34 7.22
C LYS A 231 -2.02 -10.02 5.89
N LYS A 232 -1.67 -11.30 5.78
CA LYS A 232 -1.97 -12.16 4.62
C LYS A 232 -2.32 -13.56 5.10
N GLY A 233 -3.60 -13.91 5.00
CA GLY A 233 -4.12 -15.14 5.60
C GLY A 233 -3.83 -15.17 7.10
N LEU A 234 -3.09 -16.19 7.56
CA LEU A 234 -2.72 -16.33 8.97
C LEU A 234 -1.46 -15.54 9.36
N LYS A 235 -0.65 -15.16 8.38
CA LYS A 235 0.62 -14.45 8.57
C LYS A 235 0.38 -12.97 8.82
N ARG A 236 1.10 -12.39 9.78
CA ARG A 236 0.97 -10.98 10.13
C ARG A 236 2.26 -10.42 10.71
N VAL A 237 2.43 -9.12 10.51
CA VAL A 237 3.43 -8.30 11.19
C VAL A 237 2.75 -7.03 11.69
N HIS A 238 3.03 -6.66 12.92
CA HIS A 238 2.63 -5.41 13.54
C HIS A 238 3.89 -4.71 14.03
N VAL A 239 4.01 -3.41 13.74
CA VAL A 239 5.16 -2.58 14.10
C VAL A 239 4.70 -1.36 14.86
N SER A 240 5.53 -0.94 15.81
CA SER A 240 5.44 0.34 16.53
C SER A 240 6.86 0.90 16.75
N CYS A 241 6.93 2.08 17.39
CA CYS A 241 8.19 2.64 17.88
C CYS A 241 8.93 1.68 18.83
N SER A 242 8.21 0.91 19.66
CA SER A 242 8.77 0.04 20.68
C SER A 242 9.28 -1.31 20.18
N GLY A 243 8.93 -1.72 18.95
CA GLY A 243 9.28 -3.04 18.47
C GLY A 243 8.43 -3.56 17.32
N MET A 244 8.39 -4.89 17.22
CA MET A 244 7.65 -5.61 16.19
C MET A 244 7.10 -6.90 16.77
N VAL A 245 5.88 -7.26 16.35
CA VAL A 245 5.26 -8.57 16.62
C VAL A 245 5.01 -9.24 15.28
N VAL A 246 5.48 -10.47 15.15
CA VAL A 246 5.42 -11.26 13.93
C VAL A 246 4.71 -12.57 14.24
N SER A 247 3.81 -13.01 13.38
CA SER A 247 3.19 -14.31 13.51
C SER A 247 2.98 -14.96 12.16
N ASP A 248 3.13 -16.28 12.11
CA ASP A 248 2.82 -17.07 10.93
C ASP A 248 1.44 -17.75 11.00
N GLY A 249 0.69 -17.50 12.08
CA GLY A 249 -0.59 -18.11 12.41
C GLY A 249 -0.55 -18.95 13.68
N ASN A 250 0.49 -19.76 13.84
CA ASN A 250 0.63 -20.69 14.98
C ASN A 250 1.75 -20.29 15.93
N ILE A 251 2.80 -19.68 15.39
CA ILE A 251 3.95 -19.17 16.12
C ILE A 251 3.85 -17.64 16.14
N VAL A 252 4.20 -17.05 17.27
CA VAL A 252 4.26 -15.60 17.47
C VAL A 252 5.61 -15.28 18.06
N ALA A 253 6.29 -14.27 17.53
CA ALA A 253 7.51 -13.74 18.11
C ALA A 253 7.42 -12.22 18.22
N SER A 254 8.02 -11.65 19.26
CA SER A 254 8.13 -10.22 19.43
C SER A 254 9.56 -9.77 19.68
N THR A 255 9.90 -8.61 19.14
CA THR A 255 11.22 -7.96 19.33
C THR A 255 11.06 -6.58 19.91
N ASP A 256 11.99 -6.16 20.77
CA ASP A 256 12.15 -4.77 21.16
C ASP A 256 12.69 -3.91 20.02
N GLN A 257 12.73 -2.60 20.18
CA GLN A 257 13.29 -1.63 19.22
C GLN A 257 14.78 -1.84 18.87
N ARG A 258 15.49 -2.70 19.61
CA ARG A 258 16.89 -3.06 19.38
C ARG A 258 17.04 -4.42 18.69
N GLY A 259 15.94 -5.10 18.38
CA GLY A 259 15.94 -6.38 17.68
C GLY A 259 16.17 -7.58 18.59
N ARG A 260 16.02 -7.43 19.90
CA ARG A 260 16.10 -8.53 20.88
C ARG A 260 14.74 -9.20 21.00
N ILE A 261 14.70 -10.53 20.91
CA ILE A 261 13.48 -11.32 21.11
C ILE A 261 13.02 -11.17 22.57
N ILE A 262 11.78 -10.73 22.79
CA ILE A 262 11.18 -10.57 24.12
C ILE A 262 10.24 -11.73 24.45
N SER A 263 9.55 -12.27 23.45
CA SER A 263 8.64 -13.40 23.58
C SER A 263 8.63 -14.22 22.29
N ALA A 264 8.54 -15.54 22.43
CA ALA A 264 8.51 -16.55 21.37
C ALA A 264 7.74 -17.78 21.86
#